data_AF-A0A1H8MLD6-F1
#
_entry.id   AF-A0A1H8MLD6-F1
#
_cell.length_a   1.000
_cell.length_b   1.000
_cell.length_c   1.000
_cell.angle_alpha   90.00
_cell.angle_beta   90.00
_cell.angle_gamma   90.00
#
_symmetry.space_group_name_H-M   'P 1'
#
loop_
_entity.id
_entity.type
_entity.pdbx_description
1 polymer ?
#
loop_
_entity_poly.entity_id
_entity_poly.type
_entity_poly.pdbx_seq_one_letter_code
_entity_poly.pdbx_strand_id
1 'polypeptide(L)'
;MIKFRTLSDSHPDLAHSPLLRAALLTLQYAQEQGAIGLTKTKAFKRVFVHWAVAHFDWPDSSAEEMSGTTRSSTNASSHRLRCCTTF
;
A
#
# COMPACT_ATOMS: atom_id res chain seq x y z
N MET A 1 -30.99 -5.73 5.06
CA MET A 1 -30.17 -4.99 4.08
C MET A 1 -29.69 -3.72 4.75
N ILE A 2 -28.37 -3.52 4.85
CA ILE A 2 -27.79 -2.32 5.47
C ILE A 2 -27.91 -1.18 4.46
N LYS A 3 -28.46 -0.02 4.86
CA LYS A 3 -28.49 1.18 4.03
C LYS A 3 -27.17 1.93 4.18
N PHE A 4 -26.40 2.01 3.10
CA PHE A 4 -25.22 2.87 3.05
C PHE A 4 -25.66 4.33 2.93
N ARG A 5 -25.01 5.21 3.68
CA ARG A 5 -25.17 6.65 3.54
C ARG A 5 -24.18 7.15 2.51
N THR A 6 -24.63 8.02 1.62
CA THR A 6 -23.72 8.74 0.72
C THR A 6 -22.85 9.67 1.57
N LEU A 7 -21.53 9.55 1.40
CA LEU A 7 -20.54 10.39 2.05
C LEU A 7 -20.05 11.44 1.04
N SER A 8 -19.89 12.69 1.47
CA SER A 8 -19.31 13.74 0.64
C SER A 8 -17.81 13.53 0.44
N ASP A 9 -17.28 13.84 -0.74
CA ASP A 9 -15.83 13.75 -1.04
C ASP A 9 -14.98 14.68 -0.15
N SER A 10 -15.58 15.73 0.41
CA SER A 10 -14.92 16.66 1.33
C SER A 10 -15.20 16.36 2.81
N HIS A 11 -15.71 15.16 3.12
CA HIS A 11 -16.04 14.80 4.50
C HIS A 11 -14.75 14.63 5.34
N PRO A 12 -14.65 15.24 6.53
CA PRO A 12 -13.43 15.20 7.35
C PRO A 12 -12.99 13.78 7.72
N ASP A 13 -13.93 12.86 7.94
CA ASP A 13 -13.62 11.46 8.25
C ASP A 13 -12.82 10.74 7.15
N LEU A 14 -12.89 11.21 5.91
CA LEU A 14 -12.08 10.67 4.81
C LEU A 14 -10.58 10.86 5.06
N ALA A 15 -10.19 11.90 5.81
CA ALA A 15 -8.80 12.15 6.19
C ALA A 15 -8.22 11.00 7.05
N HIS A 16 -9.07 10.25 7.75
CA HIS A 16 -8.67 9.13 8.59
C HIS A 16 -8.70 7.77 7.88
N SER A 17 -9.11 7.72 6.61
CA SER A 17 -9.15 6.47 5.82
C SER A 17 -7.75 6.10 5.31
N PRO A 18 -7.11 5.03 5.81
CA PRO A 18 -5.79 4.62 5.36
C PRO A 18 -5.79 4.21 3.88
N LEU A 19 -6.90 3.63 3.42
CA LEU A 19 -7.09 3.24 2.03
C LEU A 19 -7.12 4.46 1.11
N LEU A 20 -7.91 5.50 1.46
CA LEU A 20 -7.98 6.70 0.65
C LEU A 20 -6.61 7.39 0.58
N ARG A 21 -5.93 7.49 1.72
CA ARG A 21 -4.59 8.09 1.79
C ARG A 21 -3.58 7.33 0.91
N ALA A 22 -3.54 6.01 1.02
CA ALA A 22 -2.67 5.17 0.18
C ALA A 22 -3.01 5.29 -1.31
N ALA A 23 -4.29 5.36 -1.67
CA ALA A 23 -4.73 5.53 -3.06
C ALA A 23 -4.28 6.89 -3.62
N LEU A 24 -4.47 7.98 -2.87
CA LEU A 24 -4.01 9.32 -3.26
C LEU A 24 -2.50 9.36 -3.46
N LEU A 25 -1.73 8.79 -2.54
CA LEU A 25 -0.28 8.67 -2.65
C LEU A 25 0.15 7.87 -3.87
N THR A 26 -0.55 6.78 -4.18
CA THR A 26 -0.27 5.95 -5.37
C THR A 26 -0.51 6.73 -6.67
N LEU A 27 -1.61 7.48 -6.73
CA LEU A 27 -1.91 8.33 -7.88
C LEU A 27 -0.88 9.45 -8.04
N GLN A 28 -0.46 10.06 -6.94
CA GLN A 28 0.60 11.06 -6.95
C GLN A 28 1.93 10.47 -7.44
N TYR A 29 2.33 9.31 -6.93
CA TYR A 29 3.52 8.60 -7.43
C TYR A 29 3.44 8.36 -8.93
N ALA A 30 2.28 7.95 -9.46
CA ALA A 30 2.10 7.71 -10.88
C ALA A 30 2.16 8.99 -11.72
N GLN A 31 1.70 10.13 -11.18
CA GLN A 31 1.83 11.44 -11.83
C GLN A 31 3.29 11.89 -11.89
N GLU A 32 4.05 11.68 -10.81
CA GLU A 32 5.43 12.16 -10.68
C GLU A 32 6.46 11.24 -11.36
N GLN A 33 6.29 9.92 -11.24
CA GLN A 33 7.26 8.91 -11.67
C GLN A 33 6.81 8.13 -12.92
N GLY A 34 5.57 8.36 -13.38
CA GLY A 34 4.94 7.61 -14.47
C GLY A 34 4.30 6.31 -14.02
N ALA A 35 3.86 5.50 -14.99
CA ALA A 35 3.08 4.30 -14.72
C ALA A 35 3.82 3.30 -13.81
N ILE A 36 3.10 2.76 -12.83
CA ILE A 36 3.64 1.74 -11.93
C ILE A 36 3.77 0.42 -12.70
N GLY A 37 5.01 -0.01 -12.91
CA GLY A 37 5.27 -1.26 -13.59
C GLY A 37 4.82 -2.48 -12.79
N LEU A 38 4.39 -3.53 -13.51
CA LEU A 38 4.08 -4.85 -12.94
C LEU A 38 5.14 -5.89 -13.33
N THR A 39 5.32 -6.90 -12.48
CA THR A 39 6.07 -8.11 -12.79
C THR A 39 5.30 -8.99 -13.77
N LYS A 40 5.94 -10.03 -14.32
CA LYS A 40 5.27 -11.02 -15.17
C LYS A 40 4.12 -11.73 -14.44
N THR A 41 4.22 -11.85 -13.12
CA THR A 41 3.20 -12.44 -12.25
C THR A 41 2.16 -11.42 -11.75
N LYS A 42 2.10 -10.23 -12.36
CA LYS A 42 1.14 -9.16 -12.03
C LYS A 42 1.27 -8.56 -10.62
N ALA A 43 2.42 -8.73 -9.97
CA ALA A 43 2.74 -8.00 -8.74
C ALA A 43 3.35 -6.62 -9.06
N PHE A 44 3.26 -5.66 -8.15
CA PHE A 44 3.97 -4.39 -8.31
C PHE A 44 5.50 -4.56 -8.35
N LYS A 45 6.18 -3.76 -9.17
CA LYS A 45 7.65 -3.74 -9.23
C LYS A 45 8.25 -3.32 -7.89
N ARG A 46 9.41 -3.89 -7.56
CA ARG A 46 10.12 -3.67 -6.28
C ARG A 46 10.39 -2.20 -5.97
N VAL A 47 10.63 -1.37 -6.98
CA VAL A 47 10.86 0.08 -6.84
C VAL A 47 9.66 0.76 -6.19
N PHE A 48 8.45 0.51 -6.71
CA PHE A 48 7.22 1.02 -6.11
C PHE A 48 6.99 0.44 -4.72
N VAL A 49 7.24 -0.86 -4.52
CA VAL A 49 7.06 -1.49 -3.20
C VAL A 49 7.97 -0.88 -2.14
N HIS A 50 9.25 -0.62 -2.44
CA HIS A 50 10.17 0.05 -1.50
C HIS A 50 9.70 1.46 -1.17
N TRP A 51 9.22 2.20 -2.17
CA TRP A 51 8.66 3.52 -1.95
C TRP A 51 7.39 3.47 -1.07
N ALA A 52 6.46 2.56 -1.36
CA ALA A 52 5.20 2.42 -0.63
C ALA A 52 5.42 2.01 0.85
N VAL A 53 6.43 1.18 1.12
CA VAL A 53 6.84 0.84 2.49
C VAL A 53 7.19 2.08 3.31
N ALA A 54 7.84 3.07 2.69
CA ALA A 54 8.26 4.30 3.38
C ALA A 54 7.15 5.37 3.49
N HIS A 55 6.13 5.33 2.63
CA HIS A 55 5.14 6.41 2.52
C HIS A 55 3.74 6.02 3.02
N PHE A 56 3.40 4.74 3.10
CA PHE A 56 2.09 4.32 3.60
C PHE A 56 2.11 4.14 5.11
N ASP A 57 1.00 4.51 5.74
CA ASP A 57 0.73 4.24 7.15
C ASP A 57 0.25 2.78 7.30
N TRP A 58 1.20 1.84 7.25
CA TRP A 58 0.89 0.42 7.40
C TRP A 58 0.33 0.14 8.81
N PRO A 59 -0.81 -0.56 8.93
CA PRO A 59 -1.30 -1.00 10.23
C PRO A 59 -0.26 -1.94 10.87
N ASP A 60 0.05 -1.69 12.15
CA ASP A 60 0.89 -2.54 13.00
C ASP A 60 2.40 -2.64 12.68
N SER A 61 3.00 -1.76 11.86
CA SER A 61 4.47 -1.76 11.64
C SER A 61 5.01 -0.40 11.16
N SER A 62 6.22 -0.03 11.63
CA SER A 62 6.92 1.20 11.22
C SER A 62 7.93 0.93 10.09
N ALA A 63 8.19 1.90 9.19
CA ALA A 63 9.06 1.75 8.00
C ALA A 63 10.46 1.14 8.30
N GLU A 64 11.00 1.41 9.49
CA GLU A 64 12.24 0.83 10.01
C GLU A 64 12.18 -0.71 10.11
N GLU A 65 11.07 -1.29 10.56
CA GLU A 65 10.90 -2.74 10.74
C GLU A 65 10.71 -3.48 9.40
N MET A 66 10.21 -2.79 8.37
CA MET A 66 10.00 -3.37 7.04
C MET A 66 11.27 -3.41 6.17
N SER A 67 12.29 -2.58 6.47
CA SER A 67 13.51 -2.45 5.65
C SER A 67 14.67 -3.36 6.10
N GLY A 68 14.63 -3.87 7.34
CA GLY A 68 15.68 -4.71 7.93
C GLY A 68 15.33 -6.20 8.00
N THR A 69 15.94 -7.01 7.14
CA THR A 69 16.56 -8.33 7.45
C THR A 69 16.52 -9.28 6.26
N THR A 70 17.63 -9.31 5.53
CA THR A 70 18.11 -10.54 4.92
C THR A 70 18.68 -11.43 6.04
N ARG A 71 18.04 -12.57 6.34
CA ARG A 71 18.65 -13.92 6.48
C ARG A 71 17.72 -14.89 7.26
N SER A 72 17.33 -15.93 6.53
CA SER A 72 16.96 -17.29 6.97
C SER A 72 15.59 -17.56 7.63
N SER A 73 14.87 -18.44 6.92
CA SER A 73 13.89 -19.42 7.40
C SER A 73 12.40 -19.03 7.39
N THR A 74 11.80 -19.34 6.25
CA THR A 74 10.59 -20.18 6.11
C THR A 74 9.29 -19.69 6.78
N ASN A 75 8.32 -19.37 5.92
CA ASN A 75 6.86 -19.25 6.16
C ASN A 75 6.22 -17.96 6.70
N ALA A 76 6.95 -16.93 7.14
CA ALA A 76 6.31 -15.65 7.52
C ALA A 76 6.20 -14.63 6.37
N SER A 77 7.02 -14.76 5.32
CA SER A 77 7.10 -13.79 4.22
C SER A 77 5.96 -13.89 3.19
N SER A 78 5.11 -14.93 3.28
CA SER A 78 4.01 -15.14 2.34
C SER A 78 2.76 -14.32 2.69
N HIS A 79 2.59 -13.86 3.93
CA HIS A 79 1.43 -13.06 4.33
C HIS A 79 1.64 -11.54 4.14
N ARG A 80 2.88 -11.04 4.18
CA ARG A 80 3.17 -9.59 4.26
C ARG A 80 3.31 -8.86 2.93
N LEU A 81 3.53 -9.57 1.82
CA LEU A 81 3.44 -9.01 0.46
C LEU A 81 2.04 -9.19 -0.16
N ARG A 82 1.15 -9.96 0.47
CA ARG A 82 -0.19 -10.24 -0.08
C ARG A 82 -1.06 -8.99 -0.21
N CYS A 83 -0.91 -7.98 0.65
CA CYS A 83 -1.70 -6.75 0.52
C CYS A 83 -1.35 -5.94 -0.74
N CYS A 84 -0.11 -6.02 -1.26
CA CYS A 84 0.27 -5.34 -2.52
C CYS A 84 -0.02 -6.17 -3.77
N THR A 85 -0.22 -7.48 -3.66
CA THR A 85 -0.49 -8.36 -4.83
C THR A 85 -1.95 -8.81 -4.93
N THR A 86 -2.79 -8.44 -3.95
CA THR A 86 -4.19 -8.89 -3.85
C THR A 86 -5.15 -7.70 -3.74
N PHE A 87 -4.86 -6.65 -4.51
CA PHE A 87 -5.85 -5.65 -4.92
C PHE A 87 -6.05 -5.77 -6.43
#